data_AF-A0A9P7NAI0-F1
#
_entry.id   AF-A0A9P7NAI0-F1
#
_cell.length_a   1.000
_cell.length_b   1.000
_cell.length_c   1.000
_cell.angle_alpha   90.00
_cell.angle_beta   90.00
_cell.angle_gamma   90.00
#
_symmetry.space_group_name_H-M   'P 1'
#
loop_
_entity.id
_entity.type
_entity.pdbx_description
1 polymer ?
#
loop_
_entity_poly.entity_id
_entity_poly.type
_entity_poly.pdbx_seq_one_letter_code
_entity_poly.pdbx_strand_id
1 'polypeptide(L)'
;MSQRPASSMDLGHGEMKKSKLAASPRISSSTIRLPPDAHDEDRARLLESPSATSVLLDDHDDGVCYSRACKKKVYRFYWVVIALVLLCEALLASLAVVIRQKRALEPTATPPWLPPEQKIQTIFQSDELYVGKQRPESEEAWKALMPEGMGIVTVRNTSGLPPLPRLDKSLTEQNAMVSVYHQLHCLYRTRTGYFAAVAGNISDTDLGHLSHCWDYLRQSIMCSADTTLEWMGSTPDQDGTTGWGYQHTCRDWSALFNWAQENRRLD
;
A
#
# COMPACT_ATOMS: atom_id res chain seq x y z
N MET A 1 54.17 -19.69 -33.04
CA MET A 1 54.86 -19.12 -31.86
C MET A 1 54.46 -17.65 -31.82
N SER A 2 53.70 -17.10 -30.87
CA SER A 2 53.78 -17.25 -29.42
C SER A 2 52.40 -16.99 -28.81
N GLN A 3 51.94 -17.92 -27.98
CA GLN A 3 50.71 -17.80 -27.18
C GLN A 3 51.02 -16.99 -25.91
N ARG A 4 50.12 -16.10 -25.49
CA ARG A 4 50.12 -15.53 -24.13
C ARG A 4 49.08 -16.29 -23.29
N PRO A 5 49.39 -16.70 -22.05
CA PRO A 5 48.46 -17.47 -21.24
C PRO A 5 47.48 -16.58 -20.48
N ALA A 6 46.28 -17.10 -20.29
CA ALA A 6 45.22 -16.57 -19.45
C ALA A 6 45.58 -16.74 -17.95
N SER A 7 45.33 -15.70 -17.15
CA SER A 7 45.46 -15.73 -15.69
C SER A 7 44.13 -16.15 -15.08
N SER A 8 44.13 -17.25 -14.34
CA SER A 8 42.99 -17.79 -13.61
C SER A 8 42.65 -16.95 -12.38
N MET A 9 41.36 -16.62 -12.21
CA MET A 9 40.80 -16.06 -10.98
C MET A 9 40.60 -17.16 -9.95
N ASP A 10 41.16 -16.97 -8.76
CA ASP A 10 41.02 -17.84 -7.60
C ASP A 10 39.88 -17.29 -6.71
N LEU A 11 38.78 -18.02 -6.60
CA LEU A 11 37.61 -17.66 -5.77
C LEU A 11 37.71 -18.38 -4.43
N GLY A 12 38.25 -17.65 -3.44
CA GLY A 12 38.29 -18.08 -2.05
C GLY A 12 36.88 -18.28 -1.47
N HIS A 13 36.62 -19.51 -1.01
CA HIS A 13 35.44 -19.88 -0.23
C HIS A 13 35.56 -19.33 1.20
N GLY A 14 34.65 -18.43 1.57
CA GLY A 14 34.46 -17.96 2.96
C GLY A 14 33.25 -18.63 3.60
N GLU A 15 33.49 -19.47 4.60
CA GLU A 15 32.47 -20.12 5.43
C GLU A 15 31.62 -19.10 6.23
N MET A 16 30.29 -19.19 6.13
CA MET A 16 29.37 -18.45 7.01
C MET A 16 28.93 -19.31 8.21
N LYS A 17 29.27 -18.84 9.40
CA LYS A 17 28.88 -19.41 10.71
C LYS A 17 27.36 -19.34 10.91
N LYS A 18 26.75 -20.47 11.29
CA LYS A 18 25.35 -20.60 11.70
C LYS A 18 25.09 -19.89 13.05
N SER A 19 24.15 -18.95 13.09
CA SER A 19 23.61 -18.38 14.33
C SER A 19 22.42 -19.22 14.84
N LYS A 20 22.39 -19.49 16.15
CA LYS A 20 21.35 -20.26 16.84
C LYS A 20 20.12 -19.37 17.09
N LEU A 21 18.93 -19.81 16.68
CA LEU A 21 17.65 -19.25 17.10
C LEU A 21 17.33 -19.63 18.57
N ALA A 22 16.89 -18.65 19.36
CA ALA A 22 16.34 -18.84 20.69
C ALA A 22 14.82 -19.11 20.61
N ALA A 23 14.34 -20.08 21.38
CA ALA A 23 12.95 -20.50 21.45
C ALA A 23 12.08 -19.57 22.33
N SER A 24 10.82 -19.37 21.94
CA SER A 24 9.79 -18.61 22.67
C SER A 24 8.89 -19.54 23.50
N PRO A 25 8.40 -19.15 24.70
CA PRO A 25 7.65 -20.07 25.58
C PRO A 25 6.15 -20.13 25.26
N ARG A 26 5.58 -21.34 25.43
CA ARG A 26 4.14 -21.67 25.27
C ARG A 26 3.29 -21.07 26.38
N ILE A 27 2.12 -20.54 26.00
CA ILE A 27 1.02 -20.17 26.91
C ILE A 27 0.05 -21.36 27.00
N SER A 28 -0.23 -21.83 28.21
CA SER A 28 -1.18 -22.90 28.51
C SER A 28 -2.59 -22.34 28.70
N SER A 29 -3.57 -22.92 28.01
CA SER A 29 -5.00 -22.62 28.13
C SER A 29 -5.63 -23.49 29.23
N SER A 30 -6.38 -22.88 30.14
CA SER A 30 -7.17 -23.58 31.16
C SER A 30 -8.66 -23.25 31.02
N THR A 31 -9.42 -24.25 30.62
CA THR A 31 -10.88 -24.27 30.50
C THR A 31 -11.51 -24.58 31.86
N ILE A 32 -12.43 -23.73 32.35
CA ILE A 32 -13.22 -23.98 33.56
C ILE A 32 -14.57 -24.60 33.15
N ARG A 33 -14.89 -25.78 33.70
CA ARG A 33 -16.19 -26.47 33.63
C ARG A 33 -17.01 -26.13 34.87
N LEU A 34 -18.30 -25.86 34.69
CA LEU A 34 -19.34 -25.81 35.75
C LEU A 34 -19.94 -27.21 35.95
N PRO A 35 -20.40 -27.55 37.17
CA PRO A 35 -21.44 -28.56 37.38
C PRO A 35 -22.70 -28.01 38.09
N PRO A 36 -23.82 -28.78 38.03
CA PRO A 36 -25.18 -28.26 38.08
C PRO A 36 -25.92 -28.51 39.42
N ASP A 37 -27.12 -27.95 39.48
CA ASP A 37 -28.15 -27.96 40.52
C ASP A 37 -28.35 -29.28 41.28
N ALA A 38 -28.65 -29.16 42.58
CA ALA A 38 -29.39 -30.17 43.34
C ALA A 38 -30.31 -29.48 44.37
N HIS A 39 -31.60 -29.78 44.23
CA HIS A 39 -32.71 -29.39 45.08
C HIS A 39 -32.71 -30.10 46.45
N ASP A 40 -33.36 -29.43 47.39
CA ASP A 40 -34.32 -29.94 48.38
C ASP A 40 -33.92 -30.26 49.83
N GLU A 41 -34.80 -29.74 50.68
CA GLU A 41 -35.19 -30.11 52.05
C GLU A 41 -34.14 -30.10 53.18
N ASP A 42 -34.34 -29.18 54.14
CA ASP A 42 -34.62 -29.65 55.50
C ASP A 42 -35.40 -28.60 56.31
N ARG A 43 -36.59 -29.01 56.75
CA ARG A 43 -37.57 -28.22 57.49
C ARG A 43 -37.71 -28.82 58.89
N ALA A 44 -37.75 -27.93 59.88
CA ALA A 44 -38.26 -28.11 61.24
C ALA A 44 -37.34 -28.74 62.29
N ARG A 45 -36.83 -27.86 63.17
CA ARG A 45 -36.50 -28.03 64.61
C ARG A 45 -36.06 -26.61 65.03
N LEU A 46 -36.67 -25.85 65.94
CA LEU A 46 -37.43 -26.16 67.14
C LEU A 46 -38.34 -24.96 67.47
N LEU A 47 -39.56 -25.27 67.89
CA LEU A 47 -40.43 -24.36 68.63
C LEU A 47 -39.86 -24.18 70.04
N GLU A 48 -39.62 -22.94 70.46
CA GLU A 48 -39.72 -22.51 71.87
C GLU A 48 -39.68 -20.98 71.94
N SER A 49 -40.83 -20.38 72.23
CA SER A 49 -40.96 -19.09 72.92
C SER A 49 -41.57 -19.44 74.31
N PRO A 50 -41.45 -18.62 75.38
CA PRO A 50 -41.67 -17.18 75.36
C PRO A 50 -40.82 -16.33 76.34
N SER A 51 -40.68 -15.03 76.06
CA SER A 51 -40.93 -13.97 77.05
C SER A 51 -40.74 -12.61 76.38
N ALA A 52 -41.77 -11.79 76.52
CA ALA A 52 -41.80 -10.42 76.04
C ALA A 52 -40.78 -9.55 76.78
N THR A 53 -40.04 -8.75 76.02
CA THR A 53 -39.56 -7.44 76.48
C THR A 53 -39.69 -6.48 75.31
N SER A 54 -40.66 -5.58 75.44
CA SER A 54 -40.89 -4.46 74.54
C SER A 54 -39.69 -3.50 74.57
N VAL A 55 -39.00 -3.33 73.44
CA VAL A 55 -38.16 -2.16 73.19
C VAL A 55 -38.48 -1.67 71.78
N LEU A 56 -39.30 -0.61 71.77
CA LEU A 56 -39.33 0.54 70.87
C LEU A 56 -38.84 0.36 69.42
N LEU A 57 -39.78 0.66 68.52
CA LEU A 57 -39.60 1.03 67.11
C LEU A 57 -38.33 1.88 66.92
N ASP A 58 -37.47 1.48 65.98
CA ASP A 58 -36.62 2.44 65.26
C ASP A 58 -36.80 2.24 63.76
N ASP A 59 -36.89 3.38 63.09
CA ASP A 59 -37.57 3.64 61.84
C ASP A 59 -36.71 3.34 60.60
N HIS A 60 -37.35 3.30 59.43
CA HIS A 60 -36.78 3.16 58.07
C HIS A 60 -35.44 3.90 57.83
N ASP A 61 -34.47 3.22 57.20
CA ASP A 61 -33.41 3.88 56.40
C ASP A 61 -33.66 3.64 54.91
N ASP A 62 -34.72 4.28 54.41
CA ASP A 62 -34.83 4.57 52.98
C ASP A 62 -33.80 5.65 52.68
N GLY A 63 -32.91 5.42 51.71
CA GLY A 63 -31.83 6.34 51.29
C GLY A 63 -32.28 7.70 50.73
N VAL A 64 -33.26 8.36 51.34
CA VAL A 64 -33.77 9.69 51.01
C VAL A 64 -33.07 10.72 51.90
N CYS A 65 -31.97 11.25 51.38
CA CYS A 65 -31.14 12.24 52.06
C CYS A 65 -31.87 13.60 52.21
N TYR A 66 -32.36 13.92 53.42
CA TYR A 66 -33.20 15.12 53.67
C TYR A 66 -32.41 16.40 54.06
N SER A 67 -31.08 16.35 54.19
CA SER A 67 -30.30 17.53 54.61
C SER A 67 -29.96 18.49 53.45
N ARG A 68 -30.04 19.81 53.70
CA ARG A 68 -29.67 20.87 52.73
C ARG A 68 -28.24 20.72 52.19
N ALA A 69 -27.34 20.11 52.98
CA ALA A 69 -25.95 19.84 52.59
C ALA A 69 -25.83 18.71 51.57
N CYS A 70 -26.68 17.69 51.66
CA CYS A 70 -26.73 16.56 50.73
C CYS A 70 -27.29 16.95 49.36
N LYS A 71 -28.39 17.72 49.34
CA LYS A 71 -28.97 18.28 48.11
C LYS A 71 -27.96 19.18 47.37
N LYS A 72 -27.14 19.95 48.08
CA LYS A 72 -26.05 20.75 47.48
C LYS A 72 -24.93 19.89 46.86
N LYS A 73 -24.58 18.75 47.45
CA LYS A 73 -23.57 17.83 46.90
C LYS A 73 -24.07 17.12 45.64
N VAL A 74 -25.32 16.64 45.66
CA VAL A 74 -25.98 16.02 44.51
C VAL A 74 -26.14 17.03 43.37
N TYR A 75 -26.60 18.25 43.66
CA TYR A 75 -26.70 19.33 42.67
C TYR A 75 -25.33 19.67 42.06
N ARG A 76 -24.27 19.76 42.88
CA ARG A 76 -22.90 19.97 42.39
C ARG A 76 -22.42 18.84 41.47
N PHE A 77 -22.72 17.58 41.78
CA PHE A 77 -22.39 16.46 40.92
C PHE A 77 -23.10 16.55 39.56
N TYR A 78 -24.41 16.84 39.54
CA TYR A 78 -25.15 17.05 38.29
C TYR A 78 -24.58 18.19 37.44
N TRP A 79 -24.20 19.32 38.05
CA TRP A 79 -23.55 20.42 37.30
C TRP A 79 -22.19 20.05 36.73
N VAL A 80 -21.39 19.25 37.43
CA VAL A 80 -20.11 18.75 36.91
C VAL A 80 -20.34 17.82 35.72
N VAL A 81 -21.30 16.90 35.82
CA VAL A 81 -21.64 16.00 34.70
C VAL A 81 -22.15 16.78 33.50
N ILE A 82 -23.06 17.75 33.69
CA ILE A 82 -23.55 18.62 32.62
C ILE A 82 -22.39 19.40 31.98
N ALA A 83 -21.50 19.98 32.78
CA ALA A 83 -20.34 20.71 32.26
C ALA A 83 -19.39 19.81 31.46
N LEU A 84 -19.17 18.56 31.89
CA LEU A 84 -18.34 17.59 31.17
C LEU A 84 -18.99 17.15 29.85
N VAL A 85 -20.31 16.95 29.82
CA VAL A 85 -21.04 16.63 28.58
C VAL A 85 -20.96 17.80 27.61
N LEU A 86 -21.21 19.03 28.06
CA LEU A 86 -21.11 20.22 27.22
C LEU A 86 -19.67 20.44 26.70
N LEU A 87 -18.66 20.16 27.51
CA LEU A 87 -17.26 20.20 27.09
C LEU A 87 -16.97 19.13 26.03
N CYS A 88 -17.48 17.91 26.21
CA CYS A 88 -17.32 16.83 25.24
C CYS A 88 -17.96 17.19 23.89
N GLU A 89 -19.19 17.71 23.91
CA GLU A 89 -19.90 18.18 22.70
C GLU A 89 -19.13 19.32 22.00
N ALA A 90 -18.61 20.28 22.77
CA ALA A 90 -17.79 21.36 22.21
C ALA A 90 -16.49 20.83 21.59
N LEU A 91 -15.83 19.86 22.23
CA LEU A 91 -14.62 19.22 21.70
C LEU A 91 -14.92 18.43 20.42
N LEU A 92 -16.00 17.65 20.38
CA LEU A 92 -16.43 16.92 19.18
C LEU A 92 -16.80 17.86 18.03
N ALA A 93 -17.50 18.96 18.31
CA ALA A 93 -17.81 19.98 17.32
C ALA A 93 -16.54 20.65 16.78
N SER A 94 -15.59 21.01 17.66
CA SER A 94 -14.31 21.59 17.24
C SER A 94 -13.49 20.62 16.39
N LEU A 95 -13.42 19.33 16.77
CA LEU A 95 -12.77 18.29 15.99
C LEU A 95 -13.44 18.12 14.62
N ALA A 96 -14.77 18.14 14.55
CA ALA A 96 -15.51 18.07 13.30
C ALA A 96 -15.22 19.28 12.38
N VAL A 97 -15.11 20.48 12.94
CA VAL A 97 -14.70 21.69 12.20
C VAL A 97 -13.28 21.55 11.68
N VAL A 98 -12.33 21.08 12.50
CA VAL A 98 -10.94 20.85 12.09
C VAL A 98 -10.85 19.79 10.98
N ILE A 99 -11.60 18.68 11.09
CA ILE A 99 -11.66 17.65 10.05
C ILE A 99 -12.25 18.22 8.75
N ARG A 100 -13.33 19.01 8.84
CA ARG A 100 -13.94 19.66 7.67
C ARG A 100 -12.98 20.65 7.00
N GLN A 101 -12.27 21.47 7.79
CA GLN A 101 -11.28 22.42 7.29
C GLN A 101 -10.10 21.70 6.62
N LYS A 102 -9.58 20.61 7.22
CA LYS A 102 -8.51 19.79 6.62
C LYS A 102 -8.96 19.15 5.31
N ARG A 103 -10.18 18.59 5.24
CA ARG A 103 -10.74 18.03 4.00
C ARG A 103 -10.98 19.09 2.92
N ALA A 104 -11.37 20.30 3.30
CA ALA A 104 -11.54 21.41 2.36
C ALA A 104 -10.20 21.96 1.84
N LEU A 105 -9.10 21.79 2.59
CA LEU A 105 -7.75 22.16 2.18
C LEU A 105 -7.03 21.10 1.35
N GLU A 106 -7.42 19.82 1.43
CA GLU A 106 -6.85 18.80 0.54
C GLU A 106 -7.37 19.00 -0.89
N PRO A 107 -6.49 19.32 -1.86
CA PRO A 107 -6.88 19.37 -3.26
C PRO A 107 -7.27 17.95 -3.67
N THR A 108 -8.57 17.69 -3.76
CA THR A 108 -9.10 16.35 -4.08
C THR A 108 -8.91 15.98 -5.56
N ALA A 109 -8.57 16.95 -6.41
CA ALA A 109 -8.36 16.76 -7.83
C ALA A 109 -6.87 16.77 -8.17
N THR A 110 -6.37 15.66 -8.71
CA THR A 110 -5.11 15.64 -9.47
C THR A 110 -5.15 16.77 -10.51
N PRO A 111 -4.13 17.64 -10.57
CA PRO A 111 -4.03 18.68 -11.59
C PRO A 111 -4.27 18.10 -13.00
N PRO A 112 -4.97 18.80 -13.90
CA PRO A 112 -5.32 18.26 -15.22
C PRO A 112 -4.12 17.83 -16.08
N TRP A 113 -2.95 18.43 -15.84
CA TRP A 113 -1.71 18.13 -16.54
C TRP A 113 -0.95 16.90 -15.99
N LEU A 114 -1.39 16.31 -14.88
CA LEU A 114 -0.82 15.08 -14.33
C LEU A 114 -1.59 13.86 -14.84
N PRO A 115 -0.88 12.76 -15.16
CA PRO A 115 -1.52 11.51 -15.52
C PRO A 115 -2.30 10.90 -14.34
N PRO A 116 -3.33 10.08 -14.62
CA PRO A 116 -4.06 9.38 -13.58
C PRO A 116 -3.18 8.32 -12.89
N GLU A 117 -3.20 8.31 -11.55
CA GLU A 117 -2.46 7.38 -10.69
C GLU A 117 -3.35 6.22 -10.18
N GLN A 118 -4.39 5.86 -10.95
CA GLN A 118 -5.35 4.81 -10.58
C GLN A 118 -4.62 3.46 -10.44
N LYS A 119 -4.91 2.72 -9.37
CA LYS A 119 -4.29 1.41 -9.10
C LYS A 119 -5.26 0.28 -9.38
N ILE A 120 -4.76 -0.78 -10.00
CA ILE A 120 -5.51 -2.01 -10.28
C ILE A 120 -4.71 -3.23 -9.84
N GLN A 121 -5.39 -4.35 -9.61
CA GLN A 121 -4.75 -5.64 -9.40
C GLN A 121 -4.73 -6.41 -10.71
N THR A 122 -3.56 -6.88 -11.13
CA THR A 122 -3.37 -7.62 -12.38
C THR A 122 -2.63 -8.90 -12.09
N ILE A 123 -3.08 -10.01 -12.67
CA ILE A 123 -2.31 -11.25 -12.65
C ILE A 123 -1.42 -11.26 -13.88
N PHE A 124 -0.11 -11.38 -13.68
CA PHE A 124 0.82 -11.46 -14.80
C PHE A 124 0.70 -12.81 -15.49
N GLN A 125 0.65 -12.80 -16.83
CA GLN A 125 0.53 -13.98 -17.67
C GLN A 125 1.50 -13.86 -18.84
N SER A 126 1.97 -15.01 -19.33
CA SER A 126 2.75 -15.03 -20.56
C SER A 126 1.85 -14.67 -21.75
N ASP A 127 2.35 -13.78 -22.60
CA ASP A 127 1.69 -13.38 -23.85
C ASP A 127 2.63 -13.66 -25.03
N GLU A 128 2.20 -14.56 -25.91
CA GLU A 128 2.98 -14.99 -27.06
C GLU A 128 3.28 -13.85 -28.04
N LEU A 129 2.46 -12.79 -28.08
CA LEU A 129 2.71 -11.63 -28.96
C LEU A 129 3.98 -10.87 -28.57
N TYR A 130 4.34 -10.89 -27.28
CA TYR A 130 5.49 -10.16 -26.76
C TYR A 130 6.72 -11.06 -26.57
N VAL A 131 6.58 -12.38 -26.71
CA VAL A 131 7.64 -13.38 -26.51
C VAL A 131 8.16 -13.92 -27.85
N GLY A 132 9.46 -14.22 -27.88
CA GLY A 132 10.08 -14.95 -29.00
C GLY A 132 10.49 -14.06 -30.18
N LYS A 133 10.71 -14.68 -31.34
CA LYS A 133 11.25 -14.02 -32.54
C LYS A 133 10.32 -12.91 -33.05
N GLN A 134 10.91 -11.92 -33.72
CA GLN A 134 10.18 -10.86 -34.40
C GLN A 134 9.25 -11.48 -35.46
N ARG A 135 7.94 -11.23 -35.30
CA ARG A 135 6.86 -11.60 -36.22
C ARG A 135 6.06 -10.33 -36.54
N PRO A 136 5.43 -10.20 -37.72
CA PRO A 136 4.64 -9.01 -38.05
C PRO A 136 3.62 -8.64 -36.96
N GLU A 137 2.89 -9.63 -36.43
CA GLU A 137 1.90 -9.44 -35.38
C GLU A 137 2.53 -9.00 -34.06
N SER A 138 3.73 -9.50 -33.75
CA SER A 138 4.51 -9.07 -32.59
C SER A 138 4.93 -7.60 -32.72
N GLU A 139 5.42 -7.19 -33.89
CA GLU A 139 5.83 -5.81 -34.12
C GLU A 139 4.64 -4.85 -34.06
N GLU A 140 3.47 -5.25 -34.55
CA GLU A 140 2.23 -4.48 -34.40
C GLU A 140 1.82 -4.35 -32.93
N ALA A 141 1.86 -5.44 -32.16
CA ALA A 141 1.55 -5.43 -30.73
C ALA A 141 2.52 -4.54 -29.93
N TRP A 142 3.82 -4.56 -30.24
CA TRP A 142 4.80 -3.67 -29.62
C TRP A 142 4.58 -2.20 -29.97
N LYS A 143 4.24 -1.89 -31.23
CA LYS A 143 3.91 -0.52 -31.65
C LYS A 143 2.64 -0.02 -30.99
N ALA A 144 1.63 -0.87 -30.82
CA ALA A 144 0.36 -0.53 -30.20
C ALA A 144 0.46 -0.17 -28.70
N LEU A 145 1.57 -0.52 -28.03
CA LEU A 145 1.85 -0.04 -26.66
C LEU A 145 2.13 1.46 -26.58
N MET A 146 2.49 2.09 -27.71
CA MET A 146 2.73 3.52 -27.78
C MET A 146 1.45 4.23 -28.27
N PRO A 147 0.93 5.24 -27.53
CA PRO A 147 -0.18 6.03 -28.00
C PRO A 147 0.25 6.94 -29.16
N GLU A 148 -0.72 7.49 -29.89
CA GLU A 148 -0.47 8.58 -30.83
C GLU A 148 0.33 9.71 -30.15
N GLY A 149 1.28 10.30 -30.87
CA GLY A 149 2.21 11.28 -30.29
C GLY A 149 3.34 10.67 -29.46
N MET A 150 3.52 9.34 -29.47
CA MET A 150 4.62 8.62 -28.80
C MET A 150 4.66 8.81 -27.29
N GLY A 151 3.51 9.12 -26.67
CA GLY A 151 3.43 9.38 -25.24
C GLY A 151 3.94 10.77 -24.81
N ILE A 152 4.11 11.68 -25.77
CA ILE A 152 4.40 13.09 -25.53
C ILE A 152 3.08 13.84 -25.40
N VAL A 153 2.91 14.54 -24.29
CA VAL A 153 1.73 15.34 -23.94
C VAL A 153 2.05 16.83 -23.91
N THR A 154 1.06 17.66 -24.22
CA THR A 154 1.16 19.12 -24.11
C THR A 154 0.70 19.57 -22.72
N VAL A 155 1.62 20.10 -21.92
CA VAL A 155 1.34 20.64 -20.58
C VAL A 155 1.20 22.16 -20.66
N ARG A 156 0.02 22.66 -20.31
CA ARG A 156 -0.20 24.11 -20.18
C ARG A 156 0.39 24.64 -18.88
N ASN A 157 1.12 25.74 -18.98
CA ASN A 157 1.73 26.42 -17.84
C ASN A 157 0.69 27.29 -17.13
N THR A 158 -0.19 26.65 -16.37
CA THR A 158 -1.19 27.32 -15.54
C THR A 158 -0.57 27.69 -14.19
N SER A 159 0.16 28.81 -14.12
CA SER A 159 0.64 29.57 -12.93
C SER A 159 1.20 28.83 -11.69
N GLY A 160 1.34 27.51 -11.71
CA GLY A 160 1.56 26.67 -10.52
C GLY A 160 2.46 25.48 -10.77
N LEU A 161 3.11 25.39 -11.93
CA LEU A 161 4.12 24.35 -12.17
C LEU A 161 5.36 24.61 -11.30
N PRO A 162 5.84 23.60 -10.54
CA PRO A 162 7.11 23.70 -9.81
C PRO A 162 8.27 23.82 -10.81
N PRO A 163 9.43 24.38 -10.41
CA PRO A 163 10.61 24.36 -11.24
C PRO A 163 11.05 22.91 -11.49
N LEU A 164 11.08 22.51 -12.76
CA LEU A 164 11.46 21.16 -13.18
C LEU A 164 12.62 21.25 -14.19
N PRO A 165 13.49 20.22 -14.26
CA PRO A 165 14.53 20.16 -15.28
C PRO A 165 13.92 20.34 -16.67
N ARG A 166 14.51 21.23 -17.48
CA ARG A 166 14.08 21.57 -18.85
C ARG A 166 12.71 22.25 -18.97
N LEU A 167 12.01 22.57 -17.88
CA LEU A 167 10.78 23.36 -17.94
C LEU A 167 11.12 24.85 -18.10
N ASP A 168 10.62 25.46 -19.16
CA ASP A 168 10.68 26.90 -19.36
C ASP A 168 9.34 27.54 -18.95
N LYS A 169 9.34 28.25 -17.82
CA LYS A 169 8.14 28.91 -17.28
C LYS A 169 7.71 30.15 -18.06
N SER A 170 8.50 30.62 -19.02
CA SER A 170 8.10 31.72 -19.91
C SER A 170 7.14 31.26 -21.01
N LEU A 171 7.10 29.95 -21.31
CA LEU A 171 6.21 29.37 -22.29
C LEU A 171 4.81 29.17 -21.70
N THR A 172 3.78 29.40 -22.52
CA THR A 172 2.36 29.17 -22.16
C THR A 172 2.02 27.69 -22.10
N GLU A 173 2.74 26.87 -22.86
CA GLU A 173 2.65 25.42 -22.87
C GLU A 173 3.97 24.79 -23.30
N GLN A 174 4.23 23.58 -22.84
CA GLN A 174 5.43 22.83 -23.18
C GLN A 174 5.13 21.33 -23.24
N ASN A 175 5.85 20.63 -24.11
CA ASN A 175 5.74 19.19 -24.24
C ASN A 175 6.50 18.46 -23.12
N ALA A 176 5.89 17.40 -22.59
CA ALA A 176 6.50 16.46 -21.66
C ALA A 176 6.21 15.02 -22.12
N MET A 177 7.13 14.09 -21.86
CA MET A 177 6.90 12.66 -22.14
C MET A 177 6.49 11.96 -20.85
N VAL A 178 5.42 11.18 -20.89
CA VAL A 178 5.05 10.32 -19.75
C VAL A 178 6.11 9.22 -19.63
N SER A 179 6.67 9.06 -18.42
CA SER A 179 7.87 8.24 -18.21
C SER A 179 7.72 6.78 -18.64
N VAL A 180 6.53 6.18 -18.51
CA VAL A 180 6.31 4.78 -18.95
C VAL A 180 6.52 4.59 -20.45
N TYR A 181 6.24 5.59 -21.28
CA TYR A 181 6.50 5.50 -22.73
C TYR A 181 7.98 5.64 -23.05
N HIS A 182 8.74 6.39 -22.25
CA HIS A 182 10.21 6.38 -22.35
C HIS A 182 10.77 5.01 -21.93
N GLN A 183 10.23 4.40 -20.87
CA GLN A 183 10.60 3.05 -20.45
C GLN A 183 10.29 2.02 -21.54
N LEU A 184 9.11 2.07 -22.16
CA LEU A 184 8.75 1.19 -23.27
C LEU A 184 9.62 1.42 -24.50
N HIS A 185 9.99 2.66 -24.81
CA HIS A 185 10.99 2.95 -25.85
C HIS A 185 12.32 2.26 -25.55
N CYS A 186 12.84 2.41 -24.33
CA CYS A 186 14.10 1.77 -23.90
C CYS A 186 14.03 0.23 -23.99
N LEU A 187 12.90 -0.35 -23.57
CA LEU A 187 12.67 -1.80 -23.64
C LEU A 187 12.64 -2.27 -25.10
N TYR A 188 11.90 -1.57 -25.97
CA TYR A 188 11.83 -1.88 -27.39
C TYR A 188 13.20 -1.74 -28.07
N ARG A 189 13.99 -0.70 -27.75
CA ARG A 189 15.35 -0.54 -28.27
C ARG A 189 16.26 -1.70 -27.85
N THR A 190 16.17 -2.14 -26.59
CA THR A 190 16.91 -3.31 -26.10
C THR A 190 16.51 -4.58 -26.86
N ARG A 191 15.20 -4.79 -27.07
CA ARG A 191 14.66 -5.90 -27.88
C ARG A 191 15.21 -5.87 -29.31
N THR A 192 15.17 -4.70 -29.98
CA THR A 192 15.69 -4.57 -31.35
C THR A 192 17.20 -4.80 -31.43
N GLY A 193 17.98 -4.31 -30.46
CA GLY A 193 19.43 -4.52 -30.41
C GLY A 193 19.78 -5.99 -30.20
N TYR A 194 19.04 -6.70 -29.34
CA TYR A 194 19.19 -8.15 -29.16
C TYR A 194 18.97 -8.91 -30.48
N PHE A 195 17.86 -8.66 -31.18
CA PHE A 195 17.59 -9.36 -32.44
C PHE A 195 18.56 -8.98 -33.56
N ALA A 196 19.02 -7.73 -33.61
CA ALA A 196 20.09 -7.32 -34.53
C ALA A 196 21.39 -8.08 -34.25
N ALA A 197 21.78 -8.22 -32.98
CA ALA A 197 22.95 -9.00 -32.57
C ALA A 197 22.83 -10.48 -32.95
N VAL A 198 21.67 -11.10 -32.70
CA VAL A 198 21.39 -12.50 -33.08
C VAL A 198 21.47 -12.69 -34.61
N ALA A 199 21.05 -11.68 -35.38
CA ALA A 199 21.17 -11.68 -36.84
C ALA A 199 22.60 -11.38 -37.35
N GLY A 200 23.56 -11.14 -36.45
CA GLY A 200 24.94 -10.78 -36.81
C GLY A 200 25.12 -9.33 -37.23
N ASN A 201 24.11 -8.47 -37.03
CA ASN A 201 24.07 -7.09 -37.49
C ASN A 201 24.24 -6.08 -36.34
N ILE A 202 25.26 -6.29 -35.51
CA ILE A 202 25.50 -5.48 -34.30
C ILE A 202 25.85 -4.01 -34.62
N SER A 203 26.34 -3.73 -35.83
CA SER A 203 26.68 -2.36 -36.28
C SER A 203 25.50 -1.40 -36.25
N ASP A 204 24.28 -1.92 -36.35
CA ASP A 204 23.04 -1.12 -36.33
C ASP A 204 22.59 -0.78 -34.89
N THR A 205 23.33 -1.24 -33.89
CA THR A 205 23.02 -1.02 -32.47
C THR A 205 23.84 0.12 -31.89
N ASP A 206 23.17 1.20 -31.49
CA ASP A 206 23.78 2.30 -30.72
C ASP A 206 24.02 1.88 -29.26
N LEU A 207 25.24 1.44 -28.97
CA LEU A 207 25.65 1.01 -27.63
C LEU A 207 25.57 2.13 -26.58
N GLY A 208 25.84 3.38 -26.97
CA GLY A 208 25.76 4.52 -26.07
C GLY A 208 24.33 4.74 -25.60
N HIS A 209 23.39 4.73 -26.53
CA HIS A 209 21.97 4.83 -26.23
C HIS A 209 21.48 3.63 -25.40
N LEU A 210 21.85 2.39 -25.75
CA LEU A 210 21.46 1.21 -24.96
C LEU A 210 21.99 1.26 -23.53
N SER A 211 23.23 1.72 -23.32
CA SER A 211 23.80 1.85 -21.97
C SER A 211 22.97 2.78 -21.08
N HIS A 212 22.49 3.91 -21.64
CA HIS A 212 21.57 4.81 -20.95
C HIS A 212 20.20 4.15 -20.72
N CYS A 213 19.64 3.45 -21.72
CA CYS A 213 18.38 2.74 -21.60
C CYS A 213 18.41 1.73 -20.44
N TRP A 214 19.49 0.96 -20.31
CA TRP A 214 19.61 -0.03 -19.24
C TRP A 214 19.66 0.60 -17.85
N ASP A 215 20.41 1.69 -17.66
CA ASP A 215 20.41 2.39 -16.39
C ASP A 215 19.04 3.06 -16.11
N TYR A 216 18.39 3.64 -17.12
CA TYR A 216 17.07 4.23 -16.98
C TYR A 216 16.00 3.19 -16.59
N LEU A 217 16.02 2.02 -17.22
CA LEU A 217 15.13 0.90 -16.89
C LEU A 217 15.42 0.34 -15.48
N ARG A 218 16.69 0.17 -15.12
CA ARG A 218 17.09 -0.24 -13.77
C ARG A 218 16.54 0.72 -12.71
N GLN A 219 16.73 2.02 -12.90
CA GLN A 219 16.20 3.04 -12.00
C GLN A 219 14.67 3.02 -11.94
N SER A 220 14.01 2.80 -13.07
CA SER A 220 12.54 2.71 -13.15
C SER A 220 12.00 1.51 -12.37
N ILE A 221 12.61 0.33 -12.52
CA ILE A 221 12.23 -0.88 -11.77
C ILE A 221 12.42 -0.66 -10.27
N MET A 222 13.55 -0.07 -9.85
CA MET A 222 13.81 0.24 -8.45
C MET A 222 12.87 1.32 -7.88
N CYS A 223 12.41 2.25 -8.72
CA CYS A 223 11.42 3.25 -8.34
C CYS A 223 10.03 2.62 -8.12
N SER A 224 9.62 1.70 -9.01
CA SER A 224 8.37 0.97 -8.88
C SER A 224 8.37 0.00 -7.70
N ALA A 225 9.52 -0.65 -7.42
CA ALA A 225 9.76 -1.53 -6.29
C ALA A 225 8.59 -2.50 -6.01
N ASP A 226 8.21 -3.29 -7.02
CA ASP A 226 7.17 -4.29 -6.83
C ASP A 226 7.60 -5.32 -5.77
N THR A 227 6.76 -5.47 -4.73
CA THR A 227 7.03 -6.31 -3.56
C THR A 227 6.25 -7.62 -3.58
N THR A 228 5.60 -7.94 -4.71
CA THR A 228 4.89 -9.20 -4.93
C THR A 228 5.84 -10.38 -4.72
N LEU A 229 5.45 -11.34 -3.89
CA LEU A 229 6.23 -12.55 -3.64
C LEU A 229 5.94 -13.58 -4.73
N GLU A 230 6.95 -13.88 -5.53
CA GLU A 230 6.90 -14.92 -6.54
C GLU A 230 7.71 -16.13 -6.04
N TRP A 231 7.06 -17.28 -5.86
CA TRP A 231 7.68 -18.45 -5.25
C TRP A 231 8.59 -19.20 -6.22
N MET A 232 9.70 -19.67 -5.68
CA MET A 232 10.62 -20.57 -6.36
C MET A 232 9.97 -21.94 -6.52
N GLY A 233 10.29 -22.62 -7.62
CA GLY A 233 9.91 -24.02 -7.77
C GLY A 233 10.54 -24.92 -6.71
N SER A 234 9.89 -26.07 -6.45
CA SER A 234 10.31 -27.00 -5.39
C SER A 234 11.23 -28.11 -5.89
N THR A 235 11.53 -28.14 -7.19
CA THR A 235 12.33 -29.18 -7.84
C THR A 235 13.55 -28.57 -8.54
N PRO A 236 14.66 -29.32 -8.73
CA PRO A 236 15.88 -28.79 -9.35
C PRO A 236 15.72 -28.29 -10.79
N ASP A 237 14.72 -28.79 -11.51
CA ASP A 237 14.34 -28.32 -12.86
C ASP A 237 13.55 -27.00 -12.83
N GLN A 238 13.20 -26.51 -11.65
CA GLN A 238 12.49 -25.25 -11.43
C GLN A 238 13.35 -24.25 -10.63
N ASP A 239 14.64 -24.17 -10.95
CA ASP A 239 15.54 -23.14 -10.43
C ASP A 239 15.06 -21.75 -10.87
N GLY A 240 14.31 -21.07 -10.01
CA GLY A 240 13.79 -19.72 -10.27
C GLY A 240 12.28 -19.58 -10.06
N THR A 241 11.79 -18.39 -10.37
CA THR A 241 10.37 -18.09 -10.54
C THR A 241 10.15 -17.67 -12.00
N THR A 242 8.99 -18.04 -12.56
CA THR A 242 8.55 -17.51 -13.87
C THR A 242 7.86 -16.15 -13.75
N GLY A 243 7.44 -15.78 -12.53
CA GLY A 243 6.65 -14.59 -12.22
C GLY A 243 5.20 -14.63 -12.70
N TRP A 244 4.80 -15.65 -13.46
CA TRP A 244 3.43 -15.78 -13.96
C TRP A 244 2.46 -16.34 -12.92
N GLY A 245 1.20 -15.89 -12.98
CA GLY A 245 0.13 -16.31 -12.08
C GLY A 245 0.08 -15.56 -10.74
N TYR A 246 1.05 -14.69 -10.46
CA TYR A 246 1.07 -13.84 -9.27
C TYR A 246 0.27 -12.56 -9.50
N GLN A 247 -0.38 -12.07 -8.43
CA GLN A 247 -1.14 -10.83 -8.45
C GLN A 247 -0.24 -9.66 -8.08
N HIS A 248 -0.17 -8.68 -8.98
CA HIS A 248 0.61 -7.45 -8.82
C HIS A 248 -0.32 -6.25 -8.68
N THR A 249 0.13 -5.23 -7.95
CA THR A 249 -0.55 -3.92 -7.91
C THR A 249 0.05 -2.99 -8.96
N CYS A 250 -0.69 -2.77 -10.04
CA CYS A 250 -0.27 -1.97 -11.17
C CYS A 250 -0.95 -0.60 -11.20
N ARG A 251 -0.47 0.29 -12.06
CA ARG A 251 -1.25 1.45 -12.51
C ARG A 251 -2.18 1.01 -13.64
N ASP A 252 -3.37 1.61 -13.69
CA ASP A 252 -4.33 1.33 -14.75
C ASP A 252 -3.77 1.79 -16.09
N TRP A 253 -3.34 0.82 -16.89
CA TRP A 253 -2.76 1.04 -18.21
C TRP A 253 -3.73 1.72 -19.16
N SER A 254 -5.01 1.32 -19.15
CA SER A 254 -6.01 1.86 -20.06
C SER A 254 -6.35 3.32 -19.73
N ALA A 255 -6.49 3.63 -18.44
CA ALA A 255 -6.71 5.00 -17.99
C ALA A 255 -5.53 5.92 -18.36
N LEU A 256 -4.31 5.46 -18.15
CA LEU A 256 -3.10 6.19 -18.52
C LEU A 256 -2.98 6.39 -20.04
N PHE A 257 -3.22 5.33 -20.81
CA PHE A 257 -3.14 5.34 -22.26
C PHE A 257 -4.14 6.31 -22.88
N ASN A 258 -5.40 6.27 -22.44
CA ASN A 258 -6.42 7.19 -22.92
C ASN A 258 -6.10 8.64 -22.56
N TRP A 259 -5.68 8.90 -21.31
CA TRP A 259 -5.26 10.24 -20.89
C TRP A 259 -4.11 10.77 -21.75
N ALA A 260 -3.10 9.94 -22.05
CA ALA A 260 -1.97 10.35 -22.86
C ALA A 260 -2.38 10.67 -24.31
N GLN A 261 -3.32 9.91 -24.88
CA GLN A 261 -3.87 10.19 -26.22
C GLN A 261 -4.68 11.49 -26.26
N GLU A 262 -5.50 11.74 -25.25
CA GLU A 262 -6.33 12.96 -25.15
C GLU A 262 -5.48 14.22 -24.98
N ASN A 263 -4.35 14.11 -24.27
CA ASN A 263 -3.44 15.22 -23.99
C ASN A 263 -2.21 15.24 -24.91
N ARG A 264 -2.22 14.44 -25.98
CA ARG A 264 -1.06 14.27 -26.85
C ARG A 264 -0.62 15.59 -27.49
N ARG A 265 0.67 15.70 -27.77
CA ARG A 265 1.19 16.75 -28.61
C ARG A 265 0.55 16.65 -30.00
N LEU A 266 -0.19 17.68 -30.38
CA LEU A 266 -0.63 17.90 -31.75
C LEU A 266 0.53 18.56 -32.49
N ASP A 267 0.93 17.96 -33.60
CA ASP A 267 1.92 18.48 -34.53
C ASP A 267 1.37 19.61 -35.40
#